data_AF-A0A7J9Q5I7-F1
#
_entry.id   AF-A0A7J9Q5I7-F1
#
_cell.length_a   1.000
_cell.length_b   1.000
_cell.length_c   1.000
_cell.angle_alpha   90.00
_cell.angle_beta   90.00
_cell.angle_gamma   90.00
#
_symmetry.space_group_name_H-M   'P 1'
#
loop_
_entity.id
_entity.type
_entity.pdbx_description
1 polymer ?
#
loop_
_entity_poly.entity_id
_entity_poly.type
_entity_poly.pdbx_seq_one_letter_code
_entity_poly.pdbx_strand_id
1 'polypeptide(L)'
;MHKKKRAQVTVYIIIGLIILFLAILMFYLRGRTEGDMGMQEIVRAQKIPIEARPITNYVTTQLDDATKKGLYLVGMQGGYIYESQGGPILDPIEEGSDFIYYNDYTVSYGIYKQTQESSYFYFPDPPRYPWDNFPCIFYEDCVGARIMLDLGSFGTKNLPPLDGPDPYSIESQLRLYITNYLRENIDLTIFDKQGFEIDADINNINVSVIIGENDVIAFLEYPLGINKTITNTITNVSYFYTNPQIRLKKVYKFVEDIIKNDIVNIIFDIDNPNNDGDDIWIEKIENAYEHDDLIVIRDNKSMLYAEPYTFQFARENRNPALHLIYLPI
;
A
#
# COMPACT_ATOMS: atom_id res chain seq x y z
N MET A 1 3.06 68.22 21.78
CA MET A 1 3.33 66.90 22.41
C MET A 1 2.46 65.84 21.74
N HIS A 2 2.89 65.25 20.62
CA HIS A 2 2.13 64.20 19.90
C HIS A 2 3.10 63.20 19.25
N LYS A 3 3.60 62.24 20.02
CA LYS A 3 4.37 61.09 19.52
C LYS A 3 3.98 59.82 20.29
N LYS A 4 2.79 59.27 20.03
CA LYS A 4 2.40 57.92 20.51
C LYS A 4 1.46 57.13 19.57
N LYS A 5 1.26 57.52 18.31
CA LYS A 5 0.34 56.81 17.39
C LYS A 5 0.97 55.76 16.47
N ARG A 6 2.31 55.65 16.39
CA ARG A 6 2.98 54.70 15.47
C ARG A 6 3.09 53.26 16.03
N ALA A 7 3.22 53.10 17.35
CA ALA A 7 3.30 51.77 17.98
C ALA A 7 1.97 50.98 17.89
N GLN A 8 0.84 51.69 17.84
CA GLN A 8 -0.48 51.06 17.79
C GLN A 8 -0.75 50.37 16.44
N VAL A 9 -0.18 50.91 15.35
CA VAL A 9 -0.36 50.34 14.00
C VAL A 9 0.36 48.98 13.88
N THR A 10 1.56 48.85 14.45
CA THR A 10 2.31 47.58 14.44
C THR A 10 1.56 46.46 15.16
N VAL A 11 0.86 46.77 16.25
CA VAL A 11 0.07 45.78 16.99
C VAL A 11 -1.07 45.23 16.13
N TYR A 12 -1.80 46.09 15.40
CA TYR A 12 -2.86 45.63 14.51
C TYR A 12 -2.35 44.80 13.33
N ILE A 13 -1.17 45.13 12.78
CA ILE A 13 -0.53 44.34 11.72
C ILE A 13 -0.18 42.93 12.24
N ILE A 14 0.40 42.82 13.44
CA ILE A 14 0.74 41.53 14.04
C ILE A 14 -0.51 40.70 14.29
N ILE A 15 -1.58 41.31 14.84
CA ILE A 15 -2.85 40.61 15.08
C ILE A 15 -3.47 40.12 13.77
N GLY A 16 -3.48 40.96 12.72
CA GLY A 16 -3.98 40.56 11.40
C GLY A 16 -3.20 39.37 10.81
N LEU A 17 -1.88 39.35 10.98
CA LEU A 17 -1.03 38.26 10.50
C LEU A 17 -1.25 36.96 11.28
N ILE A 18 -1.47 37.04 12.60
CA ILE A 18 -1.82 35.87 13.43
C ILE A 18 -3.18 35.30 13.01
N ILE A 19 -4.19 36.15 12.79
CA ILE A 19 -5.52 35.69 12.34
C ILE A 19 -5.42 35.03 10.96
N LEU A 20 -4.65 35.61 10.04
CA LEU A 20 -4.41 35.03 8.72
C LEU A 20 -3.73 33.66 8.81
N PHE A 21 -2.69 33.54 9.66
CA PHE A 21 -2.00 32.27 9.89
C PHE A 21 -2.93 31.20 10.48
N LEU A 22 -3.76 31.57 11.46
CA LEU A 22 -4.76 30.66 12.03
C LEU A 22 -5.82 30.22 11.01
N ALA A 23 -6.26 31.13 10.12
CA ALA A 23 -7.19 30.79 9.05
C ALA A 23 -6.56 29.81 8.04
N ILE A 24 -5.33 30.08 7.59
CA ILE A 24 -4.59 29.17 6.69
C ILE A 24 -4.40 27.81 7.34
N LEU A 25 -4.00 27.78 8.62
CA LEU A 25 -3.84 26.54 9.38
C LEU A 25 -5.17 25.78 9.49
N MET A 26 -6.28 26.48 9.75
CA MET A 26 -7.61 25.87 9.82
C MET A 26 -8.03 25.27 8.48
N PHE A 27 -7.85 25.97 7.36
CA PHE A 27 -8.14 25.43 6.03
C PHE A 27 -7.24 24.25 5.67
N TYR A 28 -5.96 24.31 6.06
CA TYR A 28 -5.01 23.21 5.87
C TYR A 28 -5.38 21.96 6.68
N LEU A 29 -5.79 22.14 7.95
CA LEU A 29 -6.23 21.03 8.79
C LEU A 29 -7.56 20.44 8.29
N ARG A 30 -8.50 21.29 7.86
CA ARG A 30 -9.80 20.88 7.32
C ARG A 30 -9.66 20.07 6.03
N GLY A 31 -8.78 20.48 5.13
CA GLY A 31 -8.50 19.75 3.89
C GLY A 31 -7.88 18.36 4.10
N ARG A 32 -7.30 18.08 5.28
CA ARG A 32 -6.75 16.75 5.62
C ARG A 32 -7.70 15.83 6.38
N THR A 33 -8.77 16.34 6.99
CA THR A 33 -9.66 15.54 7.85
C THR A 33 -11.03 15.27 7.24
N GLU A 34 -11.46 16.00 6.21
CA GLU A 34 -12.81 15.87 5.64
C GLU A 34 -13.01 14.68 4.70
N GLY A 35 -11.93 14.08 4.14
CA GLY A 35 -12.04 12.95 3.22
C GLY A 35 -12.63 11.69 3.87
N ASP A 36 -12.11 11.32 5.03
CA ASP A 36 -12.37 9.99 5.61
C ASP A 36 -13.61 9.97 6.51
N MET A 37 -13.86 11.06 7.25
CA MET A 37 -15.02 11.16 8.15
C MET A 37 -16.34 11.36 7.39
N GLY A 38 -16.30 12.03 6.23
CA GLY A 38 -17.52 12.35 5.47
C GLY A 38 -18.28 11.11 5.00
N MET A 39 -17.58 10.11 4.46
CA MET A 39 -18.23 8.91 3.90
C MET A 39 -18.84 8.01 4.97
N GLN A 40 -18.16 7.83 6.11
CA GLN A 40 -18.70 7.03 7.20
C GLN A 40 -19.95 7.69 7.82
N GLU A 41 -19.95 9.02 7.94
CA GLU A 41 -21.12 9.76 8.39
C GLU A 41 -22.30 9.66 7.42
N ILE A 42 -22.04 9.68 6.09
CA ILE A 42 -23.07 9.49 5.06
C ILE A 42 -23.76 8.13 5.24
N VAL A 43 -22.99 7.04 5.42
CA VAL A 43 -23.59 5.70 5.61
C VAL A 43 -24.35 5.62 6.94
N ARG A 44 -23.83 6.21 8.02
CA ARG A 44 -24.52 6.21 9.33
C ARG A 44 -25.80 7.06 9.32
N ALA A 45 -25.82 8.14 8.56
CA ALA A 45 -27.00 8.99 8.41
C ALA A 45 -28.12 8.31 7.61
N GLN A 46 -27.77 7.31 6.80
CA GLN A 46 -28.72 6.54 6.02
C GLN A 46 -29.58 5.64 6.94
N LYS A 47 -30.85 6.01 7.09
CA LYS A 47 -31.82 5.21 7.83
C LYS A 47 -32.20 3.99 7.01
N ILE A 48 -31.64 2.83 7.34
CA ILE A 48 -31.97 1.55 6.71
C ILE A 48 -33.19 0.94 7.44
N PRO A 49 -34.35 0.79 6.77
CA PRO A 49 -35.51 0.07 7.31
C PRO A 49 -35.13 -1.37 7.70
N ILE A 50 -35.80 -1.93 8.71
CA ILE A 50 -35.50 -3.26 9.24
C ILE A 50 -35.65 -4.33 8.14
N GLU A 51 -36.59 -4.11 7.23
CA GLU A 51 -36.92 -5.00 6.12
C GLU A 51 -35.81 -5.09 5.07
N ALA A 52 -35.03 -4.02 4.86
CA ALA A 52 -33.96 -3.98 3.87
C ALA A 52 -32.62 -4.54 4.42
N ARG A 53 -32.52 -4.75 5.75
CA ARG A 53 -31.28 -5.20 6.41
C ARG A 53 -30.67 -6.47 5.84
N PRO A 54 -31.43 -7.52 5.45
CA PRO A 54 -30.83 -8.73 4.89
C PRO A 54 -30.05 -8.45 3.60
N ILE A 55 -30.59 -7.60 2.72
CA ILE A 55 -29.98 -7.22 1.46
C ILE A 55 -28.75 -6.35 1.72
N THR A 56 -28.87 -5.35 2.60
CA THR A 56 -27.72 -4.48 2.91
C THR A 56 -26.58 -5.24 3.56
N ASN A 57 -26.89 -6.17 4.48
CA ASN A 57 -25.90 -7.01 5.12
C ASN A 57 -25.21 -7.94 4.12
N TYR A 58 -25.94 -8.49 3.16
CA TYR A 58 -25.36 -9.30 2.10
C TYR A 58 -24.37 -8.49 1.25
N VAL A 59 -24.77 -7.31 0.75
CA VAL A 59 -23.89 -6.44 -0.04
C VAL A 59 -22.66 -6.00 0.76
N THR A 60 -22.84 -5.60 2.03
CA THR A 60 -21.72 -5.25 2.92
C THR A 60 -20.79 -6.44 3.16
N THR A 61 -21.32 -7.66 3.27
CA THR A 61 -20.52 -8.88 3.44
C THR A 61 -19.73 -9.20 2.17
N GLN A 62 -20.33 -9.04 0.98
CA GLN A 62 -19.61 -9.19 -0.30
C GLN A 62 -18.48 -8.16 -0.43
N LEU A 63 -18.74 -6.90 -0.05
CA LEU A 63 -17.71 -5.85 -0.04
C LEU A 63 -16.59 -6.13 0.96
N ASP A 64 -16.92 -6.60 2.16
CA ASP A 64 -15.94 -6.99 3.18
C ASP A 64 -15.05 -8.14 2.71
N ASP A 65 -15.65 -9.18 2.13
CA ASP A 65 -14.90 -10.33 1.60
C ASP A 65 -14.00 -9.93 0.43
N ALA A 66 -14.51 -9.13 -0.52
CA ALA A 66 -13.74 -8.59 -1.62
C ALA A 66 -12.53 -7.78 -1.12
N THR A 67 -12.75 -6.88 -0.16
CA THR A 67 -11.69 -6.02 0.38
C THR A 67 -10.62 -6.84 1.08
N LYS A 68 -11.02 -7.82 1.91
CA LYS A 68 -10.09 -8.71 2.63
C LYS A 68 -9.29 -9.59 1.68
N LYS A 69 -9.92 -10.15 0.64
CA LYS A 69 -9.22 -10.94 -0.39
C LYS A 69 -8.22 -10.08 -1.17
N GLY A 70 -8.61 -8.87 -1.56
CA GLY A 70 -7.71 -7.93 -2.24
C GLY A 70 -6.49 -7.57 -1.39
N LEU A 71 -6.71 -7.23 -0.11
CA LEU A 71 -5.64 -6.93 0.84
C LEU A 71 -4.70 -8.13 1.05
N TYR A 72 -5.27 -9.33 1.10
CA TYR A 72 -4.53 -10.57 1.21
C TYR A 72 -3.65 -10.80 -0.03
N LEU A 73 -4.18 -10.66 -1.25
CA LEU A 73 -3.42 -10.78 -2.50
C LEU A 73 -2.29 -9.75 -2.58
N VAL A 74 -2.57 -8.48 -2.27
CA VAL A 74 -1.55 -7.40 -2.21
C VAL A 74 -0.41 -7.78 -1.28
N GLY A 75 -0.72 -8.33 -0.10
CA GLY A 75 0.28 -8.75 0.86
C GLY A 75 1.10 -9.95 0.38
N MET A 76 0.42 -10.99 -0.11
CA MET A 76 1.07 -12.24 -0.53
C MET A 76 1.86 -12.13 -1.84
N GLN A 77 1.64 -11.10 -2.65
CA GLN A 77 2.24 -10.97 -3.99
C GLN A 77 3.15 -9.76 -4.16
N GLY A 78 3.58 -9.12 -3.06
CA GLY A 78 4.53 -8.00 -3.12
C GLY A 78 3.94 -6.68 -3.61
N GLY A 79 2.63 -6.49 -3.44
CA GLY A 79 1.93 -5.26 -3.80
C GLY A 79 1.17 -5.31 -5.12
N TYR A 80 1.17 -6.44 -5.82
CA TYR A 80 0.52 -6.59 -7.13
C TYR A 80 -0.72 -7.49 -7.06
N ILE A 81 -1.75 -7.14 -7.81
CA ILE A 81 -2.92 -7.98 -8.10
C ILE A 81 -2.99 -8.17 -9.62
N TYR A 82 -2.92 -9.42 -10.07
CA TYR A 82 -2.79 -9.74 -11.49
C TYR A 82 -4.14 -9.88 -12.21
N GLU A 83 -4.12 -9.81 -13.55
CA GLU A 83 -5.31 -9.86 -14.41
C GLU A 83 -6.10 -11.15 -14.25
N SER A 84 -5.44 -12.31 -14.14
CA SER A 84 -6.10 -13.59 -13.85
C SER A 84 -6.88 -13.61 -12.54
N GLN A 85 -6.61 -12.65 -11.65
CA GLN A 85 -7.25 -12.48 -10.35
C GLN A 85 -8.24 -11.30 -10.35
N GLY A 86 -8.43 -10.61 -11.47
CA GLY A 86 -9.29 -9.44 -11.60
C GLY A 86 -8.61 -8.10 -11.29
N GLY A 87 -7.27 -8.07 -11.16
CA GLY A 87 -6.47 -6.85 -11.06
C GLY A 87 -6.10 -6.25 -12.43
N PRO A 88 -5.40 -5.09 -12.46
CA PRO A 88 -4.98 -4.43 -13.71
C PRO A 88 -3.60 -4.85 -14.21
N ILE A 89 -2.86 -5.66 -13.45
CA ILE A 89 -1.46 -5.98 -13.74
C ILE A 89 -1.42 -7.25 -14.58
N LEU A 90 -0.71 -7.23 -15.71
CA LEU A 90 -0.52 -8.43 -16.52
C LEU A 90 0.09 -9.56 -15.67
N ASP A 91 -0.40 -10.78 -15.87
CA ASP A 91 0.16 -11.95 -15.20
C ASP A 91 1.65 -12.11 -15.57
N PRO A 92 2.53 -12.30 -14.57
CA PRO A 92 3.96 -12.45 -14.82
C PRO A 92 4.21 -13.79 -15.51
N ILE A 93 5.24 -13.85 -16.35
CA ILE A 93 5.41 -14.98 -17.28
C ILE A 93 6.58 -15.87 -16.85
N GLU A 94 7.66 -15.27 -16.36
CA GLU A 94 8.91 -15.97 -16.11
C GLU A 94 9.28 -15.96 -14.62
N GLU A 95 9.23 -17.13 -13.99
CA GLU A 95 9.73 -17.34 -12.62
C GLU A 95 11.25 -17.14 -12.60
N GLY A 96 11.77 -16.46 -11.58
CA GLY A 96 13.18 -16.07 -11.49
C GLY A 96 13.53 -14.76 -12.18
N SER A 97 12.59 -14.18 -12.95
CA SER A 97 12.75 -12.85 -13.55
C SER A 97 11.64 -11.91 -13.09
N ASP A 98 10.38 -12.31 -13.23
CA ASP A 98 9.24 -11.46 -12.89
C ASP A 98 8.76 -11.71 -11.44
N PHE A 99 8.85 -12.97 -10.99
CA PHE A 99 8.33 -13.43 -9.69
C PHE A 99 9.05 -14.68 -9.17
N ILE A 100 8.79 -15.03 -7.90
CA ILE A 100 9.09 -16.34 -7.31
C ILE A 100 7.77 -17.00 -6.89
N TYR A 101 7.58 -18.29 -7.15
CA TYR A 101 6.41 -19.02 -6.65
C TYR A 101 6.61 -19.46 -5.20
N TYR A 102 5.75 -18.99 -4.29
CA TYR A 102 5.84 -19.32 -2.88
C TYR A 102 4.47 -19.42 -2.22
N ASN A 103 4.21 -20.55 -1.54
CA ASN A 103 2.93 -20.87 -0.87
C ASN A 103 1.70 -20.62 -1.75
N ASP A 104 1.75 -21.05 -3.00
CA ASP A 104 0.71 -20.89 -4.02
C ASP A 104 0.51 -19.47 -4.57
N TYR A 105 1.42 -18.52 -4.27
CA TYR A 105 1.38 -17.14 -4.76
C TYR A 105 2.56 -16.80 -5.67
N THR A 106 2.29 -15.95 -6.65
CA THR A 106 3.30 -15.35 -7.55
C THR A 106 3.86 -14.08 -6.92
N VAL A 107 4.93 -14.23 -6.12
CA VAL A 107 5.52 -13.13 -5.36
C VAL A 107 6.44 -12.30 -6.25
N SER A 108 6.06 -11.05 -6.53
CA SER A 108 6.90 -10.17 -7.35
C SER A 108 8.22 -9.85 -6.66
N TYR A 109 9.25 -9.61 -7.48
CA TYR A 109 10.49 -9.02 -7.03
C TYR A 109 10.25 -7.58 -6.58
N GLY A 110 10.50 -7.30 -5.30
CA GLY A 110 10.51 -5.93 -4.76
C GLY A 110 11.87 -5.24 -4.97
N ILE A 111 12.92 -6.05 -5.13
CA ILE A 111 14.30 -5.61 -5.37
C ILE A 111 14.86 -6.42 -6.53
N TYR A 112 15.24 -5.73 -7.61
CA TYR A 112 16.02 -6.33 -8.68
C TYR A 112 17.50 -6.03 -8.51
N LYS A 113 18.34 -6.94 -8.98
CA LYS A 113 19.78 -6.74 -9.10
C LYS A 113 20.02 -5.62 -10.11
N GLN A 114 20.97 -4.75 -9.80
CA GLN A 114 21.32 -3.66 -10.70
C GLN A 114 21.95 -4.24 -11.97
N THR A 115 21.51 -3.78 -13.14
CA THR A 115 22.08 -4.16 -14.44
C THR A 115 23.06 -3.09 -14.93
N GLN A 116 23.99 -3.45 -15.81
CA GLN A 116 24.95 -2.48 -16.37
C GLN A 116 24.25 -1.33 -17.12
N GLU A 117 23.06 -1.57 -17.68
CA GLU A 117 22.28 -0.56 -18.41
C GLU A 117 21.84 0.62 -17.53
N SER A 118 21.65 0.36 -16.24
CA SER A 118 21.13 1.34 -15.29
C SER A 118 22.21 2.23 -14.67
N SER A 119 23.49 1.85 -14.77
CA SER A 119 24.62 2.65 -14.29
C SER A 119 25.93 2.27 -14.99
N TYR A 120 26.55 3.22 -15.71
CA TYR A 120 27.83 3.03 -16.40
C TYR A 120 28.99 2.62 -15.49
N PHE A 121 28.88 2.85 -14.18
CA PHE A 121 29.92 2.57 -13.21
C PHE A 121 29.67 1.29 -12.41
N TYR A 122 28.53 0.64 -12.60
CA TYR A 122 28.17 -0.58 -11.86
C TYR A 122 28.45 -1.83 -12.70
N PHE A 123 29.06 -2.82 -12.06
CA PHE A 123 29.31 -4.13 -12.63
C PHE A 123 28.58 -5.18 -11.77
N PRO A 124 27.58 -5.89 -12.33
CA PRO A 124 26.79 -6.86 -11.57
C PRO A 124 27.57 -8.10 -11.13
N ASP A 125 28.69 -8.42 -11.79
CA ASP A 125 29.34 -9.72 -11.66
C ASP A 125 30.85 -9.62 -11.34
N PRO A 126 31.39 -10.57 -10.55
CA PRO A 126 32.83 -10.70 -10.31
C PRO A 126 33.64 -10.86 -11.61
N PRO A 127 34.91 -10.44 -11.63
CA PRO A 127 35.65 -9.86 -10.50
C PRO A 127 35.42 -8.36 -10.30
N ARG A 128 34.62 -7.71 -11.16
CA ARG A 128 34.45 -6.25 -11.18
C ARG A 128 33.33 -5.75 -10.29
N TYR A 129 32.58 -6.65 -9.65
CA TYR A 129 31.50 -6.27 -8.74
C TYR A 129 32.02 -5.55 -7.50
N PRO A 130 31.30 -4.51 -7.02
CA PRO A 130 30.27 -3.73 -7.69
C PRO A 130 30.84 -2.71 -8.69
N TRP A 131 32.13 -2.38 -8.62
CA TRP A 131 32.87 -1.66 -9.67
C TRP A 131 34.36 -2.01 -9.72
N ASP A 132 35.03 -1.72 -10.85
CA ASP A 132 36.40 -2.16 -11.20
C ASP A 132 37.44 -2.04 -10.06
N ASN A 133 37.31 -1.03 -9.21
CA ASN A 133 38.24 -0.76 -8.11
C ASN A 133 37.61 -0.83 -6.71
N PHE A 134 36.46 -1.46 -6.54
CA PHE A 134 35.88 -1.58 -5.21
C PHE A 134 36.79 -2.41 -4.26
N PRO A 135 37.01 -1.99 -2.99
CA PRO A 135 36.47 -0.81 -2.32
C PRO A 135 37.43 0.39 -2.27
N CYS A 136 37.83 1.02 -3.39
CA CYS A 136 38.39 2.39 -3.38
C CYS A 136 38.39 3.12 -4.73
N ILE A 137 37.91 4.37 -4.68
CA ILE A 137 37.47 5.21 -5.79
C ILE A 137 38.67 5.94 -6.44
N PHE A 138 39.53 5.20 -7.14
CA PHE A 138 40.56 5.65 -8.12
C PHE A 138 41.43 6.90 -7.87
N TYR A 139 41.49 7.48 -6.67
CA TYR A 139 42.35 8.64 -6.39
C TYR A 139 43.18 8.44 -5.13
N GLU A 140 44.47 8.78 -5.23
CA GLU A 140 45.48 8.66 -4.17
C GLU A 140 45.16 9.49 -2.90
N ASP A 141 44.13 10.35 -2.94
CA ASP A 141 43.64 11.16 -1.81
C ASP A 141 42.77 10.39 -0.79
N CYS A 142 42.49 9.09 -0.98
CA CYS A 142 41.66 8.32 -0.04
C CYS A 142 42.40 7.81 1.21
N VAL A 143 43.57 8.34 1.54
CA VAL A 143 44.23 8.10 2.83
C VAL A 143 43.66 9.09 3.86
N GLY A 144 42.51 8.78 4.45
CA GLY A 144 41.99 9.49 5.62
C GLY A 144 40.49 9.76 5.67
N ALA A 145 39.74 9.53 4.58
CA ALA A 145 38.28 9.63 4.56
C ALA A 145 37.68 8.22 4.64
N ARG A 146 36.73 8.00 5.56
CA ARG A 146 35.94 6.75 5.67
C ARG A 146 35.53 6.29 4.27
N ILE A 147 35.88 5.06 3.91
CA ILE A 147 35.37 4.42 2.69
C ILE A 147 33.85 4.52 2.77
N MET A 148 33.22 5.31 1.90
CA MET A 148 31.77 5.46 1.84
C MET A 148 31.19 4.19 1.19
N LEU A 149 31.18 3.08 1.94
CA LEU A 149 30.49 1.84 1.56
C LEU A 149 28.96 2.03 1.57
N ASP A 150 28.50 3.12 2.21
CA ASP A 150 27.08 3.39 2.50
C ASP A 150 26.35 4.13 1.37
N LEU A 151 27.02 4.48 0.26
CA LEU A 151 26.46 5.30 -0.82
C LEU A 151 26.71 4.66 -2.19
N GLY A 152 25.81 3.78 -2.62
CA GLY A 152 25.79 3.20 -3.97
C GLY A 152 24.38 2.95 -4.50
N SER A 153 24.29 2.41 -5.72
CA SER A 153 23.05 1.84 -6.29
C SER A 153 23.32 0.38 -6.58
N PHE A 154 22.88 -0.49 -5.68
CA PHE A 154 23.17 -1.92 -5.70
C PHE A 154 21.98 -2.76 -6.14
N GLY A 155 20.85 -2.12 -6.46
CA GLY A 155 19.63 -2.72 -6.96
C GLY A 155 18.63 -1.65 -7.37
N THR A 156 17.53 -2.07 -7.98
CA THR A 156 16.41 -1.19 -8.34
C THR A 156 15.16 -1.57 -7.54
N LYS A 157 14.42 -0.57 -7.07
CA LYS A 157 13.15 -0.76 -6.37
C LYS A 157 12.05 -1.08 -7.38
N ASN A 158 11.33 -2.18 -7.16
CA ASN A 158 10.12 -2.53 -7.89
C ASN A 158 8.95 -2.74 -6.92
N LEU A 159 8.50 -1.63 -6.35
CA LEU A 159 7.34 -1.61 -5.46
C LEU A 159 6.32 -0.63 -6.05
N PRO A 160 5.06 -1.05 -6.25
CA PRO A 160 4.04 -0.17 -6.79
C PRO A 160 3.74 0.94 -5.77
N PRO A 161 3.47 2.18 -6.21
CA PRO A 161 3.11 3.25 -5.28
C PRO A 161 1.90 2.84 -4.42
N LEU A 162 1.90 3.20 -3.13
CA LEU A 162 0.75 2.91 -2.26
C LEU A 162 -0.53 3.61 -2.76
N ASP A 163 -0.41 4.92 -3.00
CA ASP A 163 -1.49 5.80 -3.44
C ASP A 163 -1.07 6.51 -4.75
N GLY A 164 -2.05 6.91 -5.57
CA GLY A 164 -1.77 7.75 -6.74
C GLY A 164 -2.75 7.59 -7.90
N PRO A 165 -2.72 8.54 -8.87
CA PRO A 165 -3.59 8.49 -10.05
C PRO A 165 -3.20 7.40 -11.04
N ASP A 166 -2.02 6.79 -10.82
CA ASP A 166 -1.52 5.68 -11.62
C ASP A 166 -2.44 4.46 -11.46
N PRO A 167 -2.89 3.82 -12.55
CA PRO A 167 -3.67 2.58 -12.47
C PRO A 167 -2.93 1.45 -11.72
N TYR A 168 -1.62 1.57 -11.55
CA TYR A 168 -0.77 0.58 -10.90
C TYR A 168 -0.51 0.84 -9.41
N SER A 169 -1.08 1.91 -8.81
CA SER A 169 -0.99 2.08 -7.36
C SER A 169 -1.76 0.97 -6.62
N ILE A 170 -1.33 0.59 -5.42
CA ILE A 170 -2.00 -0.44 -4.60
C ILE A 170 -3.48 -0.04 -4.36
N GLU A 171 -3.74 1.24 -4.08
CA GLU A 171 -5.10 1.81 -3.99
C GLU A 171 -5.93 1.54 -5.27
N SER A 172 -5.39 1.86 -6.44
CA SER A 172 -6.05 1.64 -7.73
C SER A 172 -6.28 0.15 -8.03
N GLN A 173 -5.30 -0.69 -7.73
CA GLN A 173 -5.38 -2.14 -7.91
C GLN A 173 -6.49 -2.74 -7.02
N LEU A 174 -6.54 -2.38 -5.73
CA LEU A 174 -7.60 -2.81 -4.81
C LEU A 174 -8.97 -2.35 -5.29
N ARG A 175 -9.10 -1.09 -5.71
CA ARG A 175 -10.35 -0.56 -6.24
C ARG A 175 -10.86 -1.36 -7.44
N LEU A 176 -9.99 -1.64 -8.41
CA LEU A 176 -10.37 -2.38 -9.61
C LEU A 176 -10.73 -3.83 -9.27
N TYR A 177 -9.90 -4.50 -8.46
CA TYR A 177 -10.15 -5.86 -7.98
C TYR A 177 -11.51 -5.96 -7.27
N ILE A 178 -11.78 -5.09 -6.30
CA ILE A 178 -13.05 -5.09 -5.55
C ILE A 178 -14.22 -4.84 -6.52
N THR A 179 -14.09 -3.92 -7.47
CA THR A 179 -15.13 -3.64 -8.46
C THR A 179 -15.45 -4.88 -9.30
N ASN A 180 -14.42 -5.54 -9.84
CA ASN A 180 -14.58 -6.75 -10.66
C ASN A 180 -15.16 -7.90 -9.84
N TYR A 181 -14.64 -8.11 -8.63
CA TYR A 181 -15.15 -9.13 -7.70
C TYR A 181 -16.65 -8.95 -7.44
N LEU A 182 -17.09 -7.73 -7.11
CA LEU A 182 -18.50 -7.47 -6.82
C LEU A 182 -19.41 -7.68 -8.03
N ARG A 183 -18.95 -7.32 -9.24
CA ARG A 183 -19.70 -7.54 -10.49
C ARG A 183 -19.97 -9.01 -10.76
N GLU A 184 -19.02 -9.87 -10.40
CA GLU A 184 -19.10 -11.31 -10.63
C GLU A 184 -19.84 -12.06 -9.51
N ASN A 185 -19.76 -11.57 -8.27
CA ASN A 185 -20.20 -12.32 -7.08
C ASN A 185 -21.50 -11.81 -6.44
N ILE A 186 -21.96 -10.59 -6.74
CA ILE A 186 -23.25 -10.09 -6.25
C ILE A 186 -24.38 -10.77 -7.03
N ASP A 187 -25.15 -11.61 -6.34
CA ASP A 187 -26.41 -12.17 -6.83
C ASP A 187 -27.56 -11.75 -5.90
N LEU A 188 -28.33 -10.75 -6.33
CA LEU A 188 -29.47 -10.23 -5.58
C LEU A 188 -30.75 -11.04 -5.82
N THR A 189 -30.77 -11.94 -6.81
CA THR A 189 -31.96 -12.76 -7.15
C THR A 189 -32.30 -13.77 -6.05
N ILE A 190 -31.36 -14.04 -5.15
CA ILE A 190 -31.57 -14.88 -3.95
C ILE A 190 -32.67 -14.32 -3.03
N PHE A 191 -32.97 -13.02 -3.12
CA PHE A 191 -33.99 -12.35 -2.33
C PHE A 191 -35.38 -12.36 -2.96
N ASP A 192 -35.52 -12.76 -4.23
CA ASP A 192 -36.82 -12.86 -4.92
C ASP A 192 -37.76 -13.82 -4.19
N LYS A 193 -37.21 -14.95 -3.73
CA LYS A 193 -37.94 -15.97 -2.95
C LYS A 193 -38.42 -15.46 -1.58
N GLN A 194 -37.85 -14.36 -1.09
CA GLN A 194 -38.22 -13.71 0.16
C GLN A 194 -39.24 -12.57 -0.07
N GLY A 195 -39.69 -12.37 -1.32
CA GLY A 195 -40.69 -11.37 -1.68
C GLY A 195 -40.12 -9.96 -1.87
N PHE A 196 -38.82 -9.86 -2.19
CA PHE A 196 -38.20 -8.60 -2.60
C PHE A 196 -38.10 -8.52 -4.12
N GLU A 197 -38.36 -7.35 -4.66
CA GLU A 197 -38.01 -6.97 -6.03
C GLU A 197 -36.92 -5.90 -5.90
N ILE A 198 -35.75 -6.15 -6.50
CA ILE A 198 -34.59 -5.27 -6.36
C ILE A 198 -34.25 -4.70 -7.73
N ASP A 199 -34.39 -3.39 -7.87
CA ASP A 199 -33.91 -2.61 -9.01
C ASP A 199 -32.45 -2.23 -8.76
N ALA A 200 -31.54 -2.80 -9.54
CA ALA A 200 -30.11 -2.59 -9.41
C ALA A 200 -29.43 -2.64 -10.78
N ASP A 201 -28.58 -1.66 -11.07
CA ASP A 201 -27.75 -1.64 -12.27
C ASP A 201 -26.31 -1.98 -11.92
N ILE A 202 -25.87 -3.17 -12.32
CA ILE A 202 -24.51 -3.67 -12.06
C ILE A 202 -23.42 -2.80 -12.69
N ASN A 203 -23.76 -2.02 -13.72
CA ASN A 203 -22.83 -1.10 -14.37
C ASN A 203 -22.59 0.16 -13.55
N ASN A 204 -23.47 0.47 -12.59
CA ASN A 204 -23.38 1.65 -11.71
C ASN A 204 -22.71 1.35 -10.36
N ILE A 205 -21.92 0.27 -10.27
CA ILE A 205 -21.02 0.03 -9.14
C ILE A 205 -19.82 0.97 -9.24
N ASN A 206 -19.63 1.78 -8.20
CA ASN A 206 -18.44 2.62 -8.04
C ASN A 206 -17.78 2.34 -6.69
N VAL A 207 -16.52 1.91 -6.73
CA VAL A 207 -15.73 1.61 -5.53
C VAL A 207 -14.66 2.68 -5.36
N SER A 208 -14.48 3.11 -4.12
CA SER A 208 -13.37 3.95 -3.67
C SER A 208 -12.63 3.22 -2.56
N VAL A 209 -11.30 3.29 -2.56
CA VAL A 209 -10.46 2.71 -1.52
C VAL A 209 -9.66 3.83 -0.88
N ILE A 210 -9.58 3.84 0.44
CA ILE A 210 -8.80 4.80 1.22
C ILE A 210 -7.86 4.01 2.13
N ILE A 211 -6.57 4.27 2.01
CA ILE A 211 -5.54 3.62 2.82
C ILE A 211 -5.14 4.57 3.97
N GLY A 212 -5.72 4.34 5.14
CA GLY A 212 -5.45 5.07 6.37
C GLY A 212 -4.12 4.68 7.02
N GLU A 213 -3.78 5.34 8.14
CA GLU A 213 -2.58 4.95 8.91
C GLU A 213 -2.78 3.63 9.67
N ASN A 214 -4.00 3.31 10.08
CA ASN A 214 -4.30 2.11 10.90
C ASN A 214 -5.30 1.15 10.25
N ASP A 215 -5.88 1.52 9.13
CA ASP A 215 -7.00 0.82 8.54
C ASP A 215 -7.09 1.05 7.02
N VAL A 216 -7.89 0.22 6.35
CA VAL A 216 -8.21 0.37 4.93
C VAL A 216 -9.73 0.41 4.79
N ILE A 217 -10.24 1.48 4.20
CA ILE A 217 -11.67 1.67 4.01
C ILE A 217 -12.00 1.44 2.55
N ALA A 218 -12.90 0.49 2.27
CA ALA A 218 -13.51 0.37 0.96
C ALA A 218 -14.95 0.89 1.02
N PHE A 219 -15.25 1.85 0.17
CA PHE A 219 -16.54 2.50 0.04
C PHE A 219 -17.17 2.12 -1.30
N LEU A 220 -18.42 1.68 -1.26
CA LEU A 220 -19.19 1.28 -2.42
C LEU A 220 -20.41 2.19 -2.56
N GLU A 221 -20.49 2.86 -3.70
CA GLU A 221 -21.70 3.47 -4.20
C GLU A 221 -22.37 2.49 -5.16
N TYR A 222 -23.53 1.96 -4.75
CA TYR A 222 -24.34 1.03 -5.50
C TYR A 222 -25.83 1.32 -5.25
N PRO A 223 -26.49 2.11 -6.10
CA PRO A 223 -27.88 2.51 -5.90
C PRO A 223 -28.84 1.33 -6.09
N LEU A 224 -29.46 0.90 -5.00
CA LEU A 224 -30.46 -0.18 -4.95
C LEU A 224 -31.86 0.39 -4.67
N GLY A 225 -32.82 0.08 -5.54
CA GLY A 225 -34.25 0.25 -5.29
C GLY A 225 -34.86 -1.05 -4.77
N ILE A 226 -35.15 -1.13 -3.47
CA ILE A 226 -35.67 -2.35 -2.83
C ILE A 226 -37.18 -2.20 -2.62
N ASN A 227 -37.98 -2.98 -3.34
CA ASN A 227 -39.43 -3.06 -3.16
C ASN A 227 -39.82 -4.36 -2.43
N LYS A 228 -40.50 -4.25 -1.30
CA LYS A 228 -41.05 -5.42 -0.59
C LYS A 228 -42.51 -5.63 -0.99
N THR A 229 -42.75 -6.68 -1.77
CA THR A 229 -44.05 -6.98 -2.40
C THR A 229 -45.23 -7.06 -1.42
N ILE A 230 -45.02 -7.57 -0.21
CA ILE A 230 -46.09 -7.72 0.79
C ILE A 230 -46.57 -6.37 1.34
N THR A 231 -45.65 -5.43 1.54
CA THR A 231 -45.92 -4.14 2.18
C THR A 231 -45.98 -2.99 1.18
N ASN A 232 -45.58 -3.22 -0.08
CA ASN A 232 -45.36 -2.20 -1.11
C ASN A 232 -44.46 -1.04 -0.62
N THR A 233 -43.54 -1.34 0.30
CA THR A 233 -42.59 -0.36 0.82
C THR A 233 -41.36 -0.34 -0.08
N ILE A 234 -41.10 0.82 -0.67
CA ILE A 234 -39.91 1.08 -1.48
C ILE A 234 -38.84 1.73 -0.61
N THR A 235 -37.64 1.18 -0.64
CA THR A 235 -36.47 1.67 0.10
C THR A 235 -35.31 1.84 -0.85
N ASN A 236 -34.69 3.02 -0.85
CA ASN A 236 -33.50 3.26 -1.65
C ASN A 236 -32.25 3.15 -0.77
N VAL A 237 -31.30 2.31 -1.18
CA VAL A 237 -30.01 2.17 -0.50
C VAL A 237 -28.87 2.34 -1.48
N SER A 238 -28.00 3.34 -1.26
CA SER A 238 -26.91 3.61 -2.22
C SER A 238 -25.50 3.39 -1.69
N TYR A 239 -25.27 3.44 -0.38
CA TYR A 239 -23.91 3.49 0.16
C TYR A 239 -23.62 2.33 1.11
N PHE A 240 -22.47 1.69 0.89
CA PHE A 240 -21.97 0.60 1.70
C PHE A 240 -20.49 0.86 1.99
N TYR A 241 -20.01 0.36 3.12
CA TYR A 241 -18.58 0.42 3.43
C TYR A 241 -18.14 -0.77 4.27
N THR A 242 -16.86 -1.09 4.18
CA THR A 242 -16.14 -1.93 5.15
C THR A 242 -14.89 -1.18 5.62
N ASN A 243 -14.40 -1.52 6.80
CA ASN A 243 -13.21 -0.93 7.39
C ASN A 243 -12.35 -2.00 8.11
N PRO A 244 -11.72 -2.93 7.37
CA PRO A 244 -10.71 -3.81 7.94
C PRO A 244 -9.58 -3.00 8.60
N GLN A 245 -9.30 -3.33 9.87
CA GLN A 245 -8.26 -2.70 10.69
C GLN A 245 -6.86 -3.24 10.32
N ILE A 246 -6.45 -2.97 9.08
CA ILE A 246 -5.15 -3.37 8.52
C ILE A 246 -4.30 -2.13 8.31
N ARG A 247 -3.12 -2.11 8.95
CA ARG A 247 -2.17 -0.99 8.92
C ARG A 247 -1.29 -1.03 7.67
N LEU A 248 -1.90 -1.24 6.50
CA LEU A 248 -1.22 -1.45 5.22
C LEU A 248 -0.20 -0.34 4.93
N LYS A 249 -0.57 0.93 5.17
CA LYS A 249 0.32 2.08 4.99
C LYS A 249 1.59 2.01 5.81
N LYS A 250 1.49 1.51 7.05
CA LYS A 250 2.64 1.40 7.93
C LYS A 250 3.57 0.26 7.50
N VAL A 251 2.99 -0.90 7.16
CA VAL A 251 3.74 -2.03 6.59
C VAL A 251 4.44 -1.62 5.29
N TYR A 252 3.73 -0.94 4.39
CA TYR A 252 4.28 -0.45 3.13
C TYR A 252 5.47 0.50 3.34
N LYS A 253 5.35 1.48 4.24
CA LYS A 253 6.46 2.40 4.55
C LYS A 253 7.68 1.64 5.08
N PHE A 254 7.46 0.64 5.93
CA PHE A 254 8.54 -0.21 6.45
C PHE A 254 9.21 -1.02 5.34
N VAL A 255 8.43 -1.62 4.43
CA VAL A 255 8.93 -2.30 3.21
C VAL A 255 9.76 -1.35 2.36
N GLU A 256 9.24 -0.14 2.09
CA GLU A 256 9.94 0.86 1.29
C GLU A 256 11.27 1.29 1.93
N ASP A 257 11.30 1.48 3.25
CA ASP A 257 12.51 1.81 4.00
C ASP A 257 13.53 0.66 3.94
N ILE A 258 13.10 -0.60 4.07
CA ILE A 258 13.96 -1.78 3.92
C ILE A 258 14.57 -1.81 2.52
N ILE A 259 13.73 -1.73 1.48
CA ILE A 259 14.19 -1.78 0.08
C ILE A 259 15.16 -0.65 -0.18
N LYS A 260 14.84 0.57 0.26
CA LYS A 260 15.71 1.73 0.09
C LYS A 260 17.08 1.54 0.76
N ASN A 261 17.11 0.99 1.98
CA ASN A 261 18.38 0.72 2.65
C ASN A 261 19.16 -0.41 1.97
N ASP A 262 18.50 -1.49 1.55
CA ASP A 262 19.15 -2.60 0.86
C ASP A 262 19.80 -2.14 -0.45
N ILE A 263 19.08 -1.39 -1.29
CA ILE A 263 19.62 -0.95 -2.59
C ILE A 263 20.72 0.14 -2.45
N VAL A 264 20.74 0.91 -1.37
CA VAL A 264 21.72 2.01 -1.19
C VAL A 264 22.95 1.57 -0.39
N ASN A 265 22.77 0.65 0.57
CA ASN A 265 23.80 0.28 1.52
C ASN A 265 24.19 -1.21 1.35
N ILE A 266 25.42 -1.45 0.89
CA ILE A 266 25.94 -2.80 0.63
C ILE A 266 26.12 -3.63 1.91
N ILE A 267 26.27 -2.97 3.07
CA ILE A 267 26.42 -3.60 4.38
C ILE A 267 25.11 -3.63 5.18
N PHE A 268 23.98 -3.25 4.57
CA PHE A 268 22.68 -3.34 5.23
C PHE A 268 22.31 -4.80 5.48
N ASP A 269 21.95 -5.08 6.74
CA ASP A 269 21.45 -6.38 7.17
C ASP A 269 19.91 -6.34 7.17
N ILE A 270 19.33 -7.01 6.17
CA ILE A 270 17.87 -7.10 6.03
C ILE A 270 17.22 -7.99 7.11
N ASP A 271 17.99 -8.84 7.80
CA ASP A 271 17.47 -9.69 8.88
C ASP A 271 17.23 -8.89 10.16
N ASN A 272 17.97 -7.78 10.33
CA ASN A 272 17.92 -6.92 11.51
C ASN A 272 17.74 -5.44 11.14
N PRO A 273 16.65 -5.08 10.41
CA PRO A 273 16.39 -3.69 10.06
C PRO A 273 16.10 -2.90 11.34
N ASN A 274 16.49 -1.62 11.35
CA ASN A 274 16.11 -0.74 12.45
C ASN A 274 14.59 -0.54 12.42
N ASN A 275 13.89 -1.15 13.37
CA ASN A 275 12.45 -1.07 13.54
C ASN A 275 12.15 -0.18 14.76
N ASP A 276 11.14 0.69 14.66
CA ASP A 276 10.68 1.56 15.74
C ASP A 276 10.01 0.80 16.91
N GLY A 277 9.95 -0.53 16.83
CA GLY A 277 9.39 -1.41 17.86
C GLY A 277 7.89 -1.62 17.70
N ASP A 278 7.35 -1.47 16.50
CA ASP A 278 5.90 -1.50 16.28
C ASP A 278 5.29 -2.88 16.00
N ASP A 279 5.89 -3.93 16.55
CA ASP A 279 5.44 -5.33 16.42
C ASP A 279 5.32 -5.84 14.97
N ILE A 280 6.00 -5.15 14.04
CA ILE A 280 6.28 -5.64 12.70
C ILE A 280 7.53 -6.50 12.78
N TRP A 281 7.51 -7.67 12.19
CA TRP A 281 8.65 -8.57 12.19
C TRP A 281 9.01 -8.96 10.77
N ILE A 282 10.28 -9.32 10.57
CA ILE A 282 10.82 -9.75 9.28
C ILE A 282 11.40 -11.17 9.39
N GLU A 283 11.20 -11.97 8.35
CA GLU A 283 11.81 -13.28 8.13
C GLU A 283 12.34 -13.30 6.71
N LYS A 284 13.62 -13.62 6.57
CA LYS A 284 14.26 -13.87 5.29
C LYS A 284 14.32 -15.37 5.07
N ILE A 285 13.81 -15.82 3.94
CA ILE A 285 13.92 -17.20 3.49
C ILE A 285 15.00 -17.23 2.43
N GLU A 286 16.15 -17.79 2.78
CA GLU A 286 17.34 -17.80 1.92
C GLU A 286 17.19 -18.78 0.76
N ASN A 287 17.67 -18.38 -0.42
CA ASN A 287 17.67 -19.21 -1.64
C ASN A 287 16.27 -19.77 -1.98
N ALA A 288 15.24 -18.94 -1.89
CA ALA A 288 13.88 -19.27 -2.30
C ALA A 288 13.81 -19.64 -3.79
N TYR A 289 14.66 -19.03 -4.64
CA TYR A 289 14.82 -19.40 -6.06
C TYR A 289 16.24 -19.11 -6.55
N GLU A 290 16.99 -20.09 -7.05
CA GLU A 290 18.31 -19.91 -7.70
C GLU A 290 19.26 -18.87 -7.05
N HIS A 291 19.32 -18.84 -5.72
CA HIS A 291 20.06 -17.90 -4.87
C HIS A 291 19.35 -16.63 -4.43
N ASP A 292 18.17 -16.32 -4.94
CA ASP A 292 17.34 -15.19 -4.51
C ASP A 292 16.65 -15.47 -3.18
N ASP A 293 16.43 -14.41 -2.40
CA ASP A 293 15.79 -14.50 -1.10
C ASP A 293 14.32 -14.09 -1.21
N LEU A 294 13.49 -14.64 -0.32
CA LEU A 294 12.14 -14.15 -0.09
C LEU A 294 12.10 -13.41 1.25
N ILE A 295 11.58 -12.19 1.23
CA ILE A 295 11.43 -11.36 2.42
C ILE A 295 9.96 -11.40 2.84
N VAL A 296 9.69 -11.90 4.04
CA VAL A 296 8.35 -12.01 4.63
C VAL A 296 8.26 -11.07 5.82
N ILE A 297 7.33 -10.13 5.77
CA ILE A 297 7.07 -9.15 6.82
C ILE A 297 5.69 -9.43 7.38
N ARG A 298 5.55 -9.60 8.70
CA ARG A 298 4.21 -9.69 9.31
C ARG A 298 3.99 -8.63 10.37
N ASP A 299 2.78 -8.11 10.37
CA ASP A 299 2.29 -7.13 11.33
C ASP A 299 1.36 -7.81 12.33
N ASN A 300 1.83 -8.02 13.56
CA ASN A 300 1.06 -8.69 14.60
C ASN A 300 -0.12 -7.86 15.17
N LYS A 301 -0.23 -6.57 14.84
CA LYS A 301 -1.37 -5.73 15.25
C LYS A 301 -2.47 -5.67 14.20
N SER A 302 -2.18 -6.05 12.96
CA SER A 302 -3.16 -6.18 11.88
C SER A 302 -3.55 -7.64 11.73
N MET A 303 -4.84 -7.96 11.81
CA MET A 303 -5.32 -9.34 11.68
C MET A 303 -6.20 -9.50 10.45
N LEU A 304 -5.84 -10.43 9.57
CA LEU A 304 -6.59 -10.80 8.38
C LEU A 304 -6.83 -12.32 8.42
N TYR A 305 -8.10 -12.74 8.33
CA TYR A 305 -8.49 -14.16 8.50
C TYR A 305 -7.98 -14.83 9.79
N ALA A 306 -7.94 -14.07 10.89
CA ALA A 306 -7.41 -14.50 12.19
C ALA A 306 -5.90 -14.82 12.21
N GLU A 307 -5.17 -14.36 11.19
CA GLU A 307 -3.70 -14.42 11.13
C GLU A 307 -3.10 -13.01 11.05
N PRO A 308 -1.86 -12.80 11.52
CA PRO A 308 -1.14 -11.55 11.31
C PRO A 308 -1.08 -11.17 9.82
N TYR A 309 -1.34 -9.91 9.50
CA TYR A 309 -1.24 -9.43 8.13
C TYR A 309 0.20 -9.60 7.63
N THR A 310 0.35 -10.26 6.49
CA THR A 310 1.64 -10.59 5.91
C THR A 310 1.82 -9.84 4.60
N PHE A 311 2.99 -9.24 4.43
CA PHE A 311 3.47 -8.65 3.19
C PHE A 311 4.79 -9.32 2.82
N GLN A 312 4.92 -9.83 1.59
CA GLN A 312 6.13 -10.52 1.16
C GLN A 312 6.56 -10.07 -0.22
N PHE A 313 7.87 -10.02 -0.47
CA PHE A 313 8.45 -9.69 -1.78
C PHE A 313 9.72 -10.50 -2.01
N ALA A 314 10.02 -10.79 -3.28
CA ALA A 314 11.27 -11.43 -3.67
C ALA A 314 12.40 -10.40 -3.78
N ARG A 315 13.62 -10.82 -3.45
CA ARG A 315 14.84 -10.04 -3.59
C ARG A 315 15.80 -10.80 -4.48
N GLU A 316 16.10 -10.22 -5.63
CA GLU A 316 17.14 -10.74 -6.50
C GLU A 316 18.49 -10.50 -5.83
N ASN A 317 19.17 -11.59 -5.47
CA ASN A 317 20.34 -11.49 -4.63
C ASN A 317 21.54 -10.99 -5.43
N ARG A 318 22.16 -9.94 -4.89
CA ARG A 318 23.43 -9.43 -5.40
C ARG A 318 24.58 -10.35 -4.98
N ASN A 319 25.62 -10.38 -5.80
CA ASN A 319 26.88 -11.01 -5.42
C ASN A 319 27.33 -10.49 -4.04
N PRO A 320 27.85 -11.37 -3.17
CA PRO A 320 28.00 -11.05 -1.77
C PRO A 320 28.85 -9.80 -1.52
N ALA A 321 28.36 -8.96 -0.61
CA ALA A 321 29.11 -7.84 -0.07
C ALA A 321 30.39 -8.34 0.65
N LEU A 322 31.38 -7.45 0.76
CA LEU A 322 32.75 -7.64 1.25
C LEU A 322 33.00 -8.56 2.46
N HIS A 323 32.00 -8.94 3.26
CA HIS A 323 32.21 -9.85 4.42
C HIS A 323 32.61 -11.28 4.00
N LEU A 324 32.29 -11.72 2.78
CA LEU A 324 32.79 -12.98 2.21
C LEU A 324 34.18 -12.84 1.55
N ILE A 325 34.63 -11.61 1.32
CA ILE A 325 36.00 -11.32 0.90
C ILE A 325 36.78 -11.07 2.18
N TYR A 326 37.42 -12.11 2.72
CA TYR A 326 38.37 -11.96 3.82
C TYR A 326 39.41 -10.91 3.42
N LEU A 327 39.24 -9.67 3.88
CA LEU A 327 40.27 -8.65 3.76
C LEU A 327 41.29 -8.99 4.86
N PRO A 328 42.49 -9.48 4.52
CA PRO A 328 43.53 -9.64 5.53
C PRO A 328 43.78 -8.26 6.15
N ILE A 329 43.53 -8.15 7.45
CA ILE A 329 43.80 -6.96 8.27
C ILE A 329 45.30 -6.71 8.32
#